data_AF-A0A7S0LL95-F1
#
_entry.id   AF-A0A7S0LL95-F1
#
_cell.length_a   1.000
_cell.length_b   1.000
_cell.length_c   1.000
_cell.angle_alpha   90.00
_cell.angle_beta   90.00
_cell.angle_gamma   90.00
#
_symmetry.space_group_name_H-M   'P 1'
#
loop_
_entity.id
_entity.type
_entity.pdbx_description
1 polymer ?
#
loop_
_entity_poly.entity_id
_entity_poly.type
_entity_poly.pdbx_seq_one_letter_code
_entity_poly.pdbx_strand_id
1 'polypeptide(L)'
;PTALPGRDVVNGGLLLLNALGLLALVRSPAAAFGLPLLGFTTLSSAFLGAHVTSSIGGADMPVVITCLNSATGWALCAEGFMLTNSLLITVGALIGSSGAVLTADMCTAMNRKILDVIVSPPTPAAKGDAVARDLGSHTETTAAAAAR
;
A
#
# COMPACT_ATOMS: atom_id res chain seq x y z
N PRO A 1 2.82 6.48 13.40
CA PRO A 1 3.42 5.20 12.99
C PRO A 1 3.87 4.38 14.20
N THR A 2 3.10 3.36 14.56
CA THR A 2 3.49 2.37 15.58
C THR A 2 4.37 1.32 14.90
N ALA A 3 5.68 1.60 14.79
CA ALA A 3 6.63 0.67 14.18
C ALA A 3 7.05 -0.39 15.21
N LEU A 4 6.54 -1.61 15.05
CA LEU A 4 7.01 -2.77 15.83
C LEU A 4 8.43 -3.16 15.37
N PRO A 5 9.32 -3.56 16.30
CA PRO A 5 10.63 -4.09 15.93
C PRO A 5 10.47 -5.37 15.11
N GLY A 6 11.06 -5.42 13.90
CA GLY A 6 10.96 -6.57 13.00
C GLY A 6 9.75 -6.60 12.07
N ARG A 7 9.07 -5.45 11.86
CA ARG A 7 7.93 -5.29 10.95
C ARG A 7 8.07 -6.03 9.61
N ASP A 8 9.21 -5.85 8.93
CA ASP A 8 9.38 -6.34 7.56
C ASP A 8 9.50 -7.88 7.53
N VAL A 9 10.02 -8.47 8.61
CA VAL A 9 10.05 -9.93 8.81
C VAL A 9 8.65 -10.47 9.05
N VAL A 10 7.84 -9.78 9.87
CA VAL A 10 6.44 -10.16 10.13
C VAL A 10 5.61 -10.06 8.86
N ASN A 11 5.72 -8.94 8.12
CA ASN A 11 5.01 -8.73 6.86
C ASN A 11 5.43 -9.75 5.80
N GLY A 12 6.74 -9.95 5.64
CA GLY A 12 7.28 -10.93 4.70
C GLY A 12 6.86 -12.36 5.04
N GLY A 13 6.89 -12.72 6.33
CA GLY A 13 6.44 -14.03 6.83
C GLY A 13 4.95 -14.27 6.58
N LEU A 14 4.10 -13.28 6.87
CA LEU A 14 2.67 -13.34 6.59
C LEU A 14 2.37 -13.42 5.09
N LEU A 15 3.11 -12.71 4.25
CA LEU A 15 2.97 -12.79 2.79
C LEU A 15 3.32 -14.21 2.30
N LEU A 16 4.45 -14.75 2.75
CA LEU A 16 4.88 -16.12 2.44
C LEU A 16 3.84 -17.15 2.89
N LEU A 17 3.32 -16.98 4.11
CA LEU A 17 2.28 -17.84 4.67
C LEU A 17 1.01 -17.86 3.81
N ASN A 18 0.55 -16.70 3.35
CA ASN A 18 -0.61 -16.62 2.45
C ASN A 18 -0.33 -17.25 1.08
N ALA A 19 0.87 -17.06 0.53
CA ALA A 19 1.27 -17.70 -0.74
C ALA A 19 1.33 -19.23 -0.64
N LEU A 20 1.86 -19.76 0.48
CA LEU A 20 1.85 -21.20 0.77
C LEU A 20 0.42 -21.72 1.00
N GLY A 21 -0.42 -20.95 1.68
CA GLY A 21 -1.84 -21.26 1.86
C GLY A 21 -2.58 -21.39 0.53
N LEU A 22 -2.35 -20.46 -0.41
CA LEU A 22 -2.88 -20.54 -1.77
C LEU A 22 -2.39 -21.80 -2.50
N LEU A 23 -1.08 -22.09 -2.45
CA LEU A 23 -0.54 -23.30 -3.07
C LEU A 23 -1.18 -24.57 -2.48
N ALA A 24 -1.36 -24.62 -1.17
CA ALA A 24 -1.99 -25.74 -0.49
C ALA A 24 -3.47 -25.91 -0.88
N LEU A 25 -4.23 -24.81 -1.02
CA LEU A 25 -5.60 -24.81 -1.54
C LEU A 25 -5.68 -25.35 -2.97
N VAL A 26 -4.76 -24.95 -3.85
CA VAL A 26 -4.75 -25.40 -5.25
C VAL A 26 -4.35 -26.87 -5.37
N ARG A 27 -3.49 -27.38 -4.48
CA ARG A 27 -2.99 -28.77 -4.52
C ARG A 27 -3.90 -29.78 -3.81
N SER A 28 -4.75 -29.33 -2.89
CA SER A 28 -5.55 -30.21 -2.04
C SER A 28 -7.05 -30.01 -2.28
N PRO A 29 -7.71 -30.88 -3.07
CA PRO A 29 -9.15 -30.77 -3.34
C PRO A 29 -10.06 -31.22 -2.17
N ALA A 30 -9.48 -31.57 -1.02
CA ALA A 30 -10.23 -32.08 0.13
C ALA A 30 -10.98 -30.95 0.85
N ALA A 31 -12.32 -31.00 0.81
CA ALA A 31 -13.20 -30.02 1.44
C ALA A 31 -12.97 -29.84 2.95
N ALA A 32 -12.54 -30.91 3.65
CA ALA A 32 -12.22 -30.87 5.07
C ALA A 32 -11.09 -29.88 5.43
N PHE A 33 -10.17 -29.64 4.49
CA PHE A 33 -9.06 -28.69 4.66
C PHE A 33 -9.30 -27.37 3.93
N GLY A 34 -10.17 -27.34 2.91
CA GLY A 34 -10.42 -26.15 2.11
C GLY A 34 -11.02 -24.99 2.91
N LEU A 35 -12.12 -25.21 3.64
CA LEU A 35 -12.83 -24.14 4.35
C LEU A 35 -12.00 -23.54 5.52
N PRO A 36 -11.36 -24.35 6.39
CA PRO A 36 -10.51 -23.81 7.45
C PRO A 36 -9.30 -23.05 6.90
N LEU A 37 -8.67 -23.57 5.83
CA LEU A 37 -7.51 -22.94 5.22
C LEU A 37 -7.88 -21.62 4.53
N LEU A 38 -9.03 -21.56 3.84
CA LEU A 38 -9.57 -20.33 3.26
C LEU A 38 -9.85 -19.26 4.34
N GLY A 39 -10.47 -19.68 5.45
CA GLY A 39 -10.73 -18.81 6.61
C GLY A 39 -9.43 -18.29 7.22
N PHE A 40 -8.44 -19.16 7.39
CA PHE A 40 -7.12 -18.79 7.86
C PHE A 40 -6.42 -17.78 6.94
N THR A 41 -6.36 -18.04 5.63
CA THR A 41 -5.73 -17.13 4.66
C THR A 41 -6.44 -15.78 4.58
N THR A 42 -7.76 -15.76 4.77
CA THR A 42 -8.55 -14.52 4.78
C THR A 42 -8.19 -13.68 6.01
N LEU A 43 -8.16 -14.28 7.20
CA LEU A 43 -7.81 -13.59 8.44
C LEU A 43 -6.35 -13.13 8.44
N SER A 44 -5.42 -13.95 7.96
CA SER A 44 -4.01 -13.56 7.86
C SER A 44 -3.80 -12.43 6.86
N SER A 45 -4.51 -12.42 5.74
CA SER A 45 -4.47 -11.32 4.76
C SER A 45 -5.06 -10.03 5.33
N ALA A 46 -6.17 -10.11 6.06
CA ALA A 46 -6.77 -8.96 6.73
C ALA A 46 -5.82 -8.36 7.79
N PHE A 47 -5.19 -9.22 8.59
CA PHE A 47 -4.19 -8.79 9.57
C PHE A 47 -2.96 -8.17 8.90
N LEU A 48 -2.45 -8.76 7.82
CA LEU A 48 -1.34 -8.20 7.05
C LEU A 48 -1.68 -6.81 6.51
N GLY A 49 -2.87 -6.63 5.93
CA GLY A 49 -3.32 -5.32 5.42
C GLY A 49 -3.41 -4.27 6.53
N ALA A 50 -3.99 -4.62 7.68
CA ALA A 50 -4.07 -3.72 8.84
C ALA A 50 -2.69 -3.37 9.40
N HIS A 51 -1.80 -4.36 9.53
CA HIS A 51 -0.46 -4.17 10.06
C HIS A 51 0.41 -3.31 9.14
N VAL A 52 0.40 -3.59 7.82
CA VAL A 52 1.12 -2.77 6.82
C VAL A 52 0.62 -1.32 6.86
N THR A 53 -0.69 -1.10 6.82
CA THR A 53 -1.29 0.25 6.82
C THR A 53 -1.00 1.02 8.12
N SER A 54 -1.06 0.35 9.27
CA SER A 54 -0.79 0.99 10.58
C SER A 54 0.64 1.52 10.72
N SER A 55 1.57 0.93 9.96
CA SER A 55 2.99 1.27 10.01
C SER A 55 3.35 2.46 9.11
N ILE A 56 2.43 2.88 8.23
CA ILE A 56 2.64 3.98 7.29
C ILE A 56 2.40 5.33 7.98
N GLY A 57 3.21 6.33 7.63
CA GLY A 57 3.08 7.68 8.18
C GLY A 57 1.85 8.41 7.64
N GLY A 58 1.23 9.28 8.44
CA GLY A 58 0.05 10.06 8.04
C GLY A 58 0.25 10.90 6.77
N ALA A 59 1.49 11.34 6.51
CA ALA A 59 1.84 12.11 5.32
C ALA A 59 1.73 11.31 4.00
N ASP A 60 1.86 9.98 4.06
CA ASP A 60 1.84 9.11 2.89
C ASP A 60 0.50 8.38 2.69
N MET A 61 -0.46 8.62 3.60
CA MET A 61 -1.79 7.98 3.55
C MET A 61 -2.52 8.15 2.22
N PRO A 62 -2.44 9.30 1.52
CA PRO A 62 -3.07 9.45 0.20
C PRO A 62 -2.57 8.40 -0.83
N VAL A 63 -1.28 8.06 -0.80
CA VAL A 63 -0.68 7.04 -1.70
C VAL A 63 -1.18 5.63 -1.35
N VAL A 64 -1.41 5.36 -0.06
CA VAL A 64 -1.94 4.06 0.39
C VAL A 64 -3.36 3.87 -0.10
N ILE A 65 -4.19 4.92 -0.05
CA ILE A 65 -5.58 4.88 -0.53
C ILE A 65 -5.62 4.50 -2.02
N THR A 66 -4.76 5.12 -2.84
CA THR A 66 -4.72 4.82 -4.28
C THR A 66 -4.15 3.44 -4.58
N CYS A 67 -3.18 2.98 -3.77
CA CYS A 67 -2.66 1.62 -3.87
C CYS A 67 -3.73 0.57 -3.53
N LEU A 68 -4.52 0.79 -2.48
CA LEU A 68 -5.63 -0.07 -2.11
C LEU A 68 -6.73 -0.07 -3.18
N ASN A 69 -7.00 1.08 -3.81
CA ASN A 69 -7.91 1.17 -4.97
C ASN A 69 -7.42 0.35 -6.17
N SER A 70 -6.11 0.31 -6.43
CA SER A 70 -5.57 -0.59 -7.46
C SER A 70 -5.78 -2.05 -7.07
N ALA A 71 -5.51 -2.40 -5.80
CA ALA A 71 -5.63 -3.77 -5.30
C ALA A 71 -7.06 -4.33 -5.39
N THR A 72 -8.10 -3.51 -5.15
CA THR A 72 -9.50 -3.95 -5.33
C THR A 72 -9.81 -4.28 -6.80
N GLY A 73 -9.24 -3.55 -7.75
CA GLY A 73 -9.36 -3.85 -9.19
C GLY A 73 -8.75 -5.21 -9.56
N TRP A 74 -7.54 -5.51 -9.06
CA TRP A 74 -6.89 -6.81 -9.29
C TRP A 74 -7.64 -7.97 -8.61
N ALA A 75 -8.22 -7.74 -7.43
CA ALA A 75 -9.09 -8.71 -6.77
C ALA A 75 -10.34 -9.00 -7.61
N LEU A 76 -10.96 -7.97 -8.20
CA LEU A 76 -12.11 -8.11 -9.08
C LEU A 76 -11.77 -8.86 -10.38
N CYS A 77 -10.57 -8.66 -10.92
CA CYS A 77 -10.05 -9.48 -12.03
C CYS A 77 -9.96 -10.96 -11.66
N ALA A 78 -9.42 -11.27 -10.47
CA ALA A 78 -9.29 -12.65 -10.00
C ALA A 78 -10.67 -13.31 -9.81
N GLU A 79 -11.64 -12.58 -9.25
CA GLU A 79 -13.03 -13.02 -9.15
C GLU A 79 -13.67 -13.21 -10.54
N GLY A 80 -13.40 -12.31 -11.48
CA GLY A 80 -13.84 -12.43 -12.86
C GLY A 80 -13.31 -13.68 -13.56
N PHE A 81 -12.05 -14.07 -13.33
CA PHE A 81 -11.52 -15.35 -13.80
C PHE A 81 -12.20 -16.54 -13.11
N MET A 82 -12.45 -16.46 -11.80
CA MET A 82 -13.14 -17.51 -11.05
C MET A 82 -14.58 -17.76 -11.55
N LEU A 83 -15.29 -16.69 -11.90
CA LEU A 83 -16.68 -16.75 -12.40
C LEU A 83 -16.78 -16.84 -13.94
N THR A 84 -15.65 -16.87 -14.65
CA THR A 84 -15.59 -16.83 -16.12
C THR A 84 -16.39 -15.64 -16.71
N ASN A 85 -16.30 -14.47 -16.07
CA ASN A 85 -17.05 -13.27 -16.43
C ASN A 85 -16.14 -12.18 -17.00
N SER A 86 -16.22 -11.97 -18.32
CA SER A 86 -15.42 -10.97 -19.04
C SER A 86 -15.70 -9.52 -18.60
N LEU A 87 -16.89 -9.21 -18.10
CA LEU A 87 -17.20 -7.87 -17.58
C LEU A 87 -16.40 -7.57 -16.32
N LEU A 88 -16.38 -8.50 -15.35
CA LEU A 88 -15.62 -8.35 -14.11
C LEU A 88 -14.11 -8.26 -14.38
N ILE A 89 -13.60 -9.04 -15.34
CA ILE A 89 -12.19 -8.96 -15.76
C ILE A 89 -11.88 -7.59 -16.35
N THR A 90 -12.71 -7.08 -17.26
CA THR A 90 -12.46 -5.81 -17.95
C THR A 90 -12.58 -4.62 -16.99
N VAL A 91 -13.61 -4.60 -16.15
CA VAL A 91 -13.82 -3.54 -15.14
C VAL A 91 -12.73 -3.59 -14.08
N GLY A 92 -12.37 -4.79 -13.60
CA GLY A 92 -11.26 -4.96 -12.66
C GLY A 92 -9.94 -4.44 -13.23
N ALA A 93 -9.64 -4.74 -14.50
CA ALA A 93 -8.40 -4.31 -15.15
C ALA A 93 -8.37 -2.79 -15.34
N LEU A 94 -9.52 -2.18 -15.67
CA LEU A 94 -9.66 -0.72 -15.77
C LEU A 94 -9.42 -0.03 -14.42
N ILE A 95 -10.06 -0.50 -13.34
CA ILE A 95 -9.89 0.06 -11.99
C ILE A 95 -8.44 -0.15 -11.51
N GLY A 96 -7.91 -1.36 -11.69
CA GLY A 96 -6.57 -1.74 -11.25
C GLY A 96 -5.48 -0.90 -11.93
N SER A 97 -5.54 -0.77 -13.26
CA SER A 97 -4.60 0.06 -14.03
C SER A 97 -4.72 1.55 -13.71
N SER A 98 -5.94 2.08 -13.59
CA SER A 98 -6.18 3.48 -13.21
C SER A 98 -5.59 3.80 -11.83
N GLY A 99 -5.82 2.95 -10.83
CA GLY A 99 -5.25 3.11 -9.49
C GLY A 99 -3.73 3.03 -9.47
N ALA A 100 -3.13 2.17 -10.30
CA ALA A 100 -1.68 2.04 -10.40
C ALA A 100 -1.03 3.30 -10.99
N VAL A 101 -1.62 3.87 -12.05
CA VAL A 101 -1.15 5.13 -12.66
C VAL A 101 -1.24 6.28 -11.66
N LEU A 102 -2.38 6.43 -10.99
CA LEU A 102 -2.56 7.49 -9.98
C LEU A 102 -1.54 7.36 -8.84
N THR A 103 -1.28 6.14 -8.37
CA THR A 103 -0.28 5.89 -7.32
C THR A 103 1.13 6.29 -7.80
N ALA A 104 1.47 6.01 -9.06
CA ALA A 104 2.76 6.39 -9.64
C ALA A 104 2.92 7.91 -9.78
N ASP A 105 1.87 8.62 -10.21
CA ASP A 105 1.88 10.08 -10.33
C ASP A 105 2.04 10.75 -8.96
N MET A 106 1.35 10.24 -7.93
CA MET A 106 1.48 10.75 -6.56
C MET A 106 2.89 10.53 -5.99
N CYS A 107 3.45 9.34 -6.20
CA CYS A 107 4.83 9.04 -5.79
C CYS A 107 5.85 9.96 -6.50
N THR A 108 5.64 10.23 -7.78
CA THR A 108 6.48 11.15 -8.56
C THR A 108 6.36 12.58 -8.03
N ALA A 109 5.16 13.06 -7.75
CA ALA A 109 4.92 14.38 -7.18
C ALA A 109 5.57 14.56 -5.80
N MET A 110 5.70 13.47 -5.03
CA MET A 110 6.34 13.47 -3.70
C MET A 110 7.85 13.14 -3.76
N ASN A 111 8.42 12.93 -4.94
CA ASN A 111 9.81 12.48 -5.14
C ASN A 111 10.20 11.27 -4.27
N ARG A 112 9.28 10.31 -4.13
CA ARG A 112 9.46 9.08 -3.33
C ARG A 112 9.02 7.87 -4.12
N LYS A 113 9.71 6.74 -3.94
CA LYS A 113 9.33 5.48 -4.61
C LYS A 113 8.20 4.81 -3.85
N ILE A 114 7.37 4.04 -4.56
CA ILE A 114 6.28 3.23 -3.98
C ILE A 114 6.80 2.29 -2.89
N LEU A 115 7.95 1.65 -3.11
CA LEU A 115 8.58 0.78 -2.12
C LEU A 115 9.00 1.53 -0.86
N ASP A 116 9.39 2.80 -0.99
CA ASP A 116 9.77 3.65 0.14
C ASP A 116 8.56 4.14 0.95
N VAL A 117 7.35 4.03 0.40
CA VAL A 117 6.09 4.34 1.09
C VAL A 117 5.54 3.10 1.81
N ILE A 118 5.66 1.93 1.19
CA ILE A 118 5.05 0.68 1.71
C ILE A 118 6.00 -0.09 2.64
N VAL A 119 7.30 -0.14 2.33
CA VAL A 119 8.27 -1.06 2.96
C VAL A 119 9.33 -0.33 3.79
N SER A 120 9.71 0.90 3.44
CA SER A 120 10.72 1.62 4.22
C SER A 120 10.16 2.02 5.59
N PRO A 121 10.93 1.92 6.69
CA PRO A 121 10.59 2.66 7.91
C PRO A 121 10.41 4.14 7.55
N PRO A 122 9.73 4.95 8.38
CA PRO A 122 9.80 6.40 8.26
C PRO A 122 11.24 6.82 8.53
N THR A 123 12.13 6.60 7.57
CA THR A 123 13.37 7.33 7.43
C THR A 123 12.92 8.78 7.37
N PRO A 124 13.54 9.70 8.14
CA PRO A 124 13.41 11.11 7.84
C PRO A 124 13.63 11.22 6.35
N ALA A 125 12.72 11.90 5.64
CA ALA A 125 12.85 12.22 4.22
C ALA A 125 14.34 12.39 3.95
N ALA A 126 14.88 11.60 3.00
CA ALA A 126 16.31 11.61 2.67
C ALA A 126 16.78 13.03 2.93
N LYS A 127 17.63 13.22 3.95
CA LYS A 127 18.27 14.52 4.12
C LYS A 127 18.92 14.67 2.77
N GLY A 128 18.27 15.40 1.85
CA GLY A 128 18.96 15.99 0.74
C GLY A 128 20.14 16.60 1.46
N ASP A 129 21.35 16.24 1.01
CA ASP A 129 22.59 16.82 1.50
C ASP A 129 22.23 18.23 1.89
N ALA A 130 22.39 18.58 3.17
CA ALA A 130 21.95 19.88 3.65
C ALA A 130 22.70 20.90 2.81
N VAL A 131 22.11 21.24 1.66
CA VAL A 131 22.48 22.35 0.85
C VAL A 131 22.12 23.41 1.85
N ALA A 132 23.16 24.00 2.43
CA ALA A 132 23.05 25.28 3.07
C ALA A 132 22.49 26.20 1.98
N ARG A 133 21.19 26.12 1.74
CA ARG A 133 20.43 27.13 1.08
C ARG A 133 20.53 28.24 2.09
N ASP A 134 21.37 29.21 1.77
CA ASP A 134 21.27 30.53 2.36
C ASP A 134 19.81 30.94 2.23
N LEU A 135 19.04 30.72 3.29
CA LEU A 135 17.58 30.89 3.31
C LEU A 135 17.20 32.38 3.26
N GLY A 136 18.19 33.27 3.16
CA GLY A 136 18.01 34.71 3.28
C GLY A 136 17.47 35.08 4.67
N SER A 137 17.29 36.37 4.91
CA SER A 137 16.59 36.84 6.10
C SER A 137 15.08 36.70 5.90
N HIS A 138 14.42 35.90 6.75
CA HIS A 138 12.97 35.93 6.82
C HIS A 138 12.52 37.27 7.40
N THR A 139 11.73 38.02 6.62
CA THR A 139 11.13 39.27 7.05
C THR A 139 9.71 38.99 7.49
N GLU A 140 9.45 39.07 8.80
CA GLU A 140 8.10 38.94 9.32
C GLU A 140 7.35 40.27 9.18
N THR A 141 6.11 40.21 8.71
CA THR A 141 5.25 41.37 8.55
C THR A 141 4.06 41.31 9.52
N THR A 142 3.61 42.47 9.98
CA THR A 142 2.41 42.57 10.80
C THR A 142 1.17 42.69 9.91
N ALA A 143 0.00 42.28 10.41
CA ALA A 143 -1.26 42.36 9.67
C ALA A 143 -1.55 43.77 9.10
N ALA A 144 -1.15 44.83 9.83
CA ALA A 144 -1.29 46.21 9.38
C ALA A 144 -0.33 46.61 8.24
N ALA A 145 0.85 45.99 8.16
CA ALA A 145 1.82 46.21 7.09
C ALA A 145 1.51 45.38 5.84
N ALA A 146 0.76 44.28 5.96
CA ALA A 146 0.25 43.50 4.83
C ALA A 146 -1.04 44.07 4.21
N ALA A 147 -1.76 44.92 4.95
CA ALA A 147 -3.05 45.49 4.52
C ALA A 147 -2.95 46.88 3.87
N ARG A 148 -1.75 47.47 3.78
CA ARG A 148 -1.46 48.69 3.01
C ARG A 148 -1.00 48.34 1.62
#